data_AF-A0A5N5XCG4-F1
#
_entry.id   AF-A0A5N5XCG4-F1
#
_cell.length_a   1.000
_cell.length_b   1.000
_cell.length_c   1.000
_cell.angle_alpha   90.00
_cell.angle_beta   90.00
_cell.angle_gamma   90.00
#
_symmetry.space_group_name_H-M   'P 1'
#
loop_
_entity.id
_entity.type
_entity.pdbx_description
1 polymer ?
#
loop_
_entity_poly.entity_id
_entity_poly.type
_entity_poly.pdbx_seq_one_letter_code
_entity_poly.pdbx_strand_id
1 'polypeptide(L)'
;MDNAAEFDGASIDTIRSHFQAWVEAQGKRDRFPKYSMCMAINGKCLQALTDAAPFGKDEDKEYDQLRERYVKVVEAWPQIDQFDTFQGWMKCSVFTLFDL
;
A
#
# COMPACT_ATOMS: atom_id res chain seq x y z
N MET A 1 -4.57 -13.30 10.24
CA MET A 1 -5.19 -12.72 9.05
C MET A 1 -6.05 -11.62 9.60
N ASP A 2 -5.61 -10.38 9.45
CA ASP A 2 -6.10 -9.27 10.26
C ASP A 2 -7.57 -8.98 9.93
N ASN A 3 -8.34 -8.62 10.95
CA ASN A 3 -9.78 -8.43 10.81
C ASN A 3 -10.02 -7.18 9.96
N ALA A 4 -10.62 -7.32 8.77
CA ALA A 4 -10.88 -6.19 7.88
C ALA A 4 -11.70 -5.07 8.57
N ALA A 5 -12.53 -5.41 9.55
CA ALA A 5 -13.29 -4.44 10.34
C ALA A 5 -12.41 -3.61 11.30
N GLU A 6 -11.23 -4.10 11.70
CA GLU A 6 -10.31 -3.39 12.61
C GLU A 6 -9.70 -2.15 11.96
N PHE A 7 -9.52 -2.19 10.63
CA PHE A 7 -8.91 -1.11 9.87
C PHE A 7 -9.90 -0.26 9.08
N ASP A 8 -11.20 -0.56 9.17
CA ASP A 8 -12.21 0.27 8.51
C ASP A 8 -12.28 1.65 9.18
N GLY A 9 -12.08 2.70 8.38
CA GLY A 9 -11.96 4.07 8.87
C GLY A 9 -10.68 4.37 9.69
N ALA A 10 -9.74 3.43 9.81
CA ALA A 10 -8.50 3.66 10.54
C ALA A 10 -7.64 4.74 9.88
N SER A 11 -6.96 5.53 10.71
CA SER A 11 -6.01 6.54 10.21
C SER A 11 -4.75 5.86 9.68
N ILE A 12 -3.97 6.58 8.86
CA ILE A 12 -2.66 6.11 8.39
C ILE A 12 -1.72 5.85 9.56
N ASP A 13 -1.80 6.67 10.62
CA ASP A 13 -0.96 6.49 11.81
C ASP A 13 -1.32 5.20 12.56
N THR A 14 -2.61 4.86 12.68
CA THR A 14 -3.06 3.59 13.27
C THR A 14 -2.54 2.40 12.46
N ILE A 15 -2.67 2.46 11.13
CA ILE A 15 -2.15 1.42 10.23
C ILE A 15 -0.62 1.28 10.38
N ARG A 16 0.10 2.41 10.42
CA ARG A 16 1.55 2.44 10.60
C ARG A 16 1.95 1.79 11.93
N SER A 17 1.34 2.21 13.05
CA SER A 17 1.66 1.68 14.37
C SER A 17 1.38 0.18 14.49
N HIS A 18 0.28 -0.29 13.92
CA HIS A 18 -0.01 -1.73 13.89
C HIS A 18 1.05 -2.49 13.11
N PHE A 19 1.42 -2.00 11.93
CA PHE A 19 2.45 -2.63 11.10
C PHE A 19 3.83 -2.62 11.78
N GLN A 20 4.23 -1.51 12.41
CA GLN A 20 5.46 -1.40 13.19
C GLN A 20 5.52 -2.49 14.28
N ALA A 21 4.45 -2.61 15.08
CA ALA A 21 4.37 -3.60 16.15
C ALA A 21 4.47 -5.03 15.62
N TRP A 22 3.83 -5.32 14.49
CA TRP A 22 3.94 -6.63 13.84
C TRP A 22 5.36 -6.92 13.37
N VAL A 23 6.06 -5.97 12.72
CA VAL A 23 7.44 -6.15 12.27
C VAL A 23 8.42 -6.33 13.45
N GLU A 24 8.23 -5.56 14.52
CA GLU A 24 9.03 -5.64 15.74
C GLU A 24 8.87 -7.00 16.43
N ALA A 25 7.64 -7.52 16.55
CA ALA A 25 7.37 -8.85 17.10
C ALA A 25 8.08 -9.98 16.33
N GLN A 26 8.37 -9.78 15.05
CA GLN A 26 9.11 -10.72 14.21
C GLN A 26 10.63 -10.55 14.31
N GLY A 27 11.12 -9.44 14.90
CA GLY A 27 12.53 -9.08 14.92
C GLY A 27 13.12 -8.92 13.50
N LYS A 28 12.32 -8.40 12.56
CA LYS A 28 12.70 -8.29 11.12
C LYS A 28 12.85 -6.86 10.63
N ARG A 29 12.81 -5.88 11.52
CA ARG A 29 13.08 -4.48 11.19
C ARG A 29 14.39 -4.37 10.39
N ASP A 30 14.35 -3.60 9.31
CA ASP A 30 15.47 -3.32 8.38
C ASP A 30 16.09 -4.53 7.67
N ARG A 31 15.46 -5.72 7.75
CA ARG A 31 16.03 -6.94 7.14
C ARG A 31 15.72 -7.07 5.65
N PHE A 32 14.54 -6.62 5.23
CA PHE A 32 14.08 -6.65 3.84
C PHE A 32 13.10 -5.50 3.57
N PRO A 33 13.02 -4.95 2.34
CA PRO A 33 12.11 -3.84 2.01
C PRO A 33 10.64 -4.10 2.35
N LYS A 34 10.19 -5.36 2.28
CA LYS A 34 8.83 -5.77 2.67
C LYS A 34 8.47 -5.53 4.14
N TYR A 35 9.47 -5.33 5.00
CA TYR A 35 9.27 -5.01 6.42
C TYR A 35 9.34 -3.49 6.68
N SER A 36 9.63 -2.69 5.66
CA SER A 36 9.73 -1.23 5.77
C SER A 36 8.46 -0.51 5.33
N MET A 37 7.58 -1.19 4.57
CA MET A 37 6.37 -0.61 4.00
C MET A 37 5.18 -1.57 4.04
N CYS A 38 3.97 -1.04 4.20
CA CYS A 38 2.72 -1.77 4.04
C CYS A 38 1.79 -1.07 3.05
N MET A 39 0.88 -1.84 2.43
CA MET A 39 -0.14 -1.33 1.52
C MET A 39 -1.48 -1.23 2.24
N ALA A 40 -2.06 -0.03 2.26
CA ALA A 40 -3.42 0.21 2.75
C ALA A 40 -4.41 0.13 1.59
N ILE A 41 -5.17 -0.97 1.54
CA ILE A 41 -6.14 -1.27 0.49
C ILE A 41 -7.54 -1.00 1.04
N ASN A 42 -8.23 0.01 0.52
CA ASN A 42 -9.64 0.26 0.82
C ASN A 42 -10.56 -0.38 -0.23
N GLY A 43 -11.87 -0.31 -0.04
CA GLY A 43 -12.84 -0.89 -0.99
C GLY A 43 -12.69 -0.37 -2.43
N LYS A 44 -12.34 0.90 -2.63
CA LYS A 44 -12.05 1.46 -3.97
C LYS A 44 -10.78 0.86 -4.58
N CYS A 45 -9.73 0.69 -3.79
CA CYS A 45 -8.49 0.03 -4.20
C CYS A 45 -8.72 -1.45 -4.50
N LEU A 46 -9.51 -2.13 -3.68
CA LEU A 46 -9.85 -3.54 -3.87
C LEU A 46 -10.67 -3.75 -5.14
N GLN A 47 -11.69 -2.91 -5.38
CA GLN A 47 -12.45 -2.93 -6.63
C GLN A 47 -11.52 -2.62 -7.81
N ALA A 48 -10.69 -1.59 -7.68
CA ALA A 48 -9.71 -1.24 -8.68
C ALA A 48 -8.72 -2.37 -9.01
N LEU A 49 -8.29 -3.15 -8.01
CA LEU A 49 -7.42 -4.32 -8.16
C LEU A 49 -8.17 -5.52 -8.75
N THR A 50 -9.45 -5.68 -8.43
CA THR A 50 -10.31 -6.75 -8.94
C THR A 50 -10.64 -6.53 -10.41
N ASP A 51 -11.06 -5.31 -10.75
CA ASP A 51 -11.31 -4.87 -12.12
C ASP A 51 -10.04 -4.83 -12.96
N ALA A 52 -8.88 -4.65 -12.31
CA ALA A 52 -7.55 -4.67 -12.91
C ALA A 52 -7.01 -6.08 -13.18
N ALA A 53 -7.61 -7.11 -12.60
CA ALA A 53 -7.10 -8.46 -12.73
C ALA A 53 -7.12 -8.85 -14.23
N PRO A 54 -5.97 -9.22 -14.82
CA PRO A 54 -5.85 -9.45 -16.25
C PRO A 54 -6.56 -10.76 -16.59
N PHE A 55 -7.86 -10.67 -16.88
CA PHE A 55 -8.67 -11.77 -17.42
C PHE A 55 -9.45 -11.31 -18.66
N GLY A 56 -8.95 -10.29 -19.36
CA GLY A 56 -9.57 -9.71 -20.55
C GLY A 56 -8.62 -9.61 -21.75
N LYS A 57 -9.19 -9.57 -22.96
CA LYS A 57 -8.56 -9.87 -24.25
C LYS A 57 -7.86 -8.66 -24.92
N ASP A 58 -7.78 -7.51 -24.25
CA ASP A 58 -7.38 -6.23 -24.88
C ASP A 58 -6.45 -5.43 -23.94
N GLU A 59 -5.19 -5.86 -23.90
CA GLU A 59 -4.15 -5.42 -22.96
C GLU A 59 -3.97 -3.89 -22.95
N ASP A 60 -3.95 -3.23 -24.11
CA ASP A 60 -3.64 -1.80 -24.22
C ASP A 60 -4.68 -0.88 -23.53
N LYS A 61 -5.96 -1.21 -23.61
CA LYS A 61 -7.03 -0.42 -22.94
C LYS A 61 -7.13 -0.69 -21.45
N GLU A 62 -6.72 -1.88 -21.02
CA GLU A 62 -6.67 -2.25 -19.60
C GLU A 62 -5.51 -1.51 -18.93
N TYR A 63 -4.35 -1.39 -19.58
CA TYR A 63 -3.19 -0.69 -19.06
C TYR A 63 -3.43 0.81 -18.78
N ASP A 64 -4.14 1.53 -19.65
CA ASP A 64 -4.44 2.94 -19.41
C ASP A 64 -5.38 3.13 -18.20
N GLN A 65 -6.29 2.20 -17.94
CA GLN A 65 -7.16 2.25 -16.76
C GLN A 65 -6.39 1.97 -15.45
N LEU A 66 -5.34 1.14 -15.50
CA LEU A 66 -4.47 0.87 -14.34
C LEU A 66 -3.62 2.07 -13.93
N ARG A 67 -3.26 2.93 -14.89
CA ARG A 67 -2.45 4.13 -14.63
C ARG A 67 -3.17 5.17 -13.77
N GLU A 68 -4.49 5.21 -13.81
CA GLU A 68 -5.31 6.17 -13.03
C GLU A 68 -5.68 5.65 -11.63
N ARG A 69 -5.33 4.40 -11.30
CA ARG A 69 -5.68 3.75 -10.03
C ARG A 69 -4.46 3.71 -9.10
N TYR A 70 -4.68 4.01 -7.82
CA TYR A 70 -3.60 4.10 -6.83
C TYR A 70 -3.96 3.40 -5.53
N VAL A 71 -2.99 2.73 -4.93
CA VAL A 71 -3.02 2.27 -3.52
C VAL A 71 -2.16 3.20 -2.66
N LYS A 72 -2.49 3.31 -1.37
CA LYS A 72 -1.61 4.01 -0.43
C LYS A 72 -0.57 3.04 0.09
N VAL A 73 0.70 3.39 -0.08
CA VAL A 73 1.84 2.72 0.55
C VAL A 73 2.28 3.55 1.73
N VAL A 74 2.36 2.92 2.89
CA VAL A 74 2.73 3.55 4.16
C VAL A 74 4.12 3.06 4.55
N GLU A 75 5.03 3.99 4.77
CA GLU A 75 6.35 3.68 5.31
C GLU A 75 6.26 3.55 6.83
N ALA A 76 6.89 2.49 7.35
CA ALA A 76 6.87 2.16 8.76
C ALA A 76 7.72 3.12 9.59
N TRP A 77 8.90 3.52 9.11
CA TRP A 77 9.81 4.42 9.83
C TRP A 77 10.33 5.51 8.91
N PRO A 78 9.45 6.45 8.47
CA PRO A 78 9.85 7.51 7.56
C PRO A 78 10.92 8.40 8.20
N GLN A 79 11.94 8.73 7.42
CA GLN A 79 12.93 9.74 7.81
C GLN A 79 12.36 11.12 7.54
N ILE A 80 11.69 11.70 8.53
CA ILE A 80 11.13 13.05 8.43
C ILE A 80 12.19 14.02 8.93
N ASP A 81 12.74 14.84 8.04
CA ASP A 81 13.56 16.00 8.43
C ASP A 81 12.72 17.29 8.42
N GLN A 82 13.31 18.38 8.90
CA GLN A 82 12.63 19.68 9.01
C GLN A 82 12.26 20.32 7.65
N PHE A 83 12.79 19.81 6.55
CA PHE A 83 12.48 20.25 5.19
C PHE A 83 11.47 19.34 4.51
N ASP A 84 11.16 18.19 5.12
CA ASP A 84 10.32 17.19 4.52
C ASP A 84 8.85 17.37 4.93
N THR A 85 7.99 17.53 3.93
CA THR A 85 6.53 17.52 4.09
C THR A 85 5.95 16.12 3.90
N PHE A 86 6.81 15.14 3.61
CA PHE A 86 6.44 13.76 3.42
C PHE A 86 5.89 13.17 4.71
N GLN A 87 4.62 12.81 4.67
CA GLN A 87 3.89 12.25 5.81
C GLN A 87 4.18 10.76 6.03
N GLY A 88 5.23 10.21 5.40
CA GLY A 88 5.56 8.79 5.47
C GLY A 88 4.55 7.88 4.76
N TRP A 89 3.91 8.38 3.70
CA TRP A 89 3.06 7.58 2.82
C TRP A 89 2.99 8.21 1.42
N MET A 90 2.83 7.37 0.40
CA MET A 90 2.69 7.79 -0.99
C MET A 90 1.58 7.03 -1.71
N LYS A 91 1.09 7.60 -2.82
CA LYS A 91 0.22 6.87 -3.76
C LYS A 91 1.10 6.07 -4.71
N CYS A 92 0.95 4.76 -4.71
CA CYS A 92 1.58 3.85 -5.66
C CYS A 92 0.56 3.46 -6.73
N SER A 93 0.94 3.52 -8.00
CA SER A 93 0.04 3.13 -9.09
C SER A 93 -0.26 1.63 -9.00
N VAL A 94 -1.49 1.24 -9.29
CA VAL A 94 -1.84 -0.18 -9.38
C VAL A 94 -1.08 -0.84 -10.53
N PHE A 95 -0.82 -0.12 -11.63
CA PHE A 95 0.00 -0.60 -12.74
C PHE A 95 1.38 -1.10 -12.28
N THR A 96 2.07 -0.33 -11.44
CA THR A 96 3.42 -0.69 -10.93
C THR A 96 3.43 -1.91 -10.02
N LEU A 97 2.26 -2.41 -9.58
CA LEU A 97 2.17 -3.67 -8.84
C LEU A 97 2.12 -4.91 -9.75
N PHE A 98 1.66 -4.74 -11.00
CA PHE A 98 1.56 -5.81 -11.99
C PHE A 98 2.75 -5.86 -12.96
N ASP A 99 3.49 -4.76 -13.09
CA ASP A 99 4.70 -4.63 -13.93
C ASP A 99 5.99 -5.07 -13.19
N LEU A 100 5.95 -6.25 -12.55
CA LEU A 100 7.06 -6.84 -11.76
C LEU A 100 7.62 -8.12 -12.40
#